data_AF-A0A7J6QAI4-F1
#
_entry.id   AF-A0A7J6QAI4-F1
#
_cell.length_a   1.000
_cell.length_b   1.000
_cell.length_c   1.000
_cell.angle_alpha   90.00
_cell.angle_beta   90.00
_cell.angle_gamma   90.00
#
_symmetry.space_group_name_H-M   'P 1'
#
loop_
_entity.id
_entity.type
_entity.pdbx_description
1 polymer ?
#
loop_
_entity_poly.entity_id
_entity_poly.type
_entity_poly.pdbx_seq_one_letter_code
_entity_poly.pdbx_strand_id
1 'polypeptide(L)'
;MVVAEYCQDICDAYSPCADSKYGSYCKGNGLCFGLYHKDDGYCFQPTEQDDCDDYVLEPVACPEPQPTCQDVCNDMPQCRDSKWGSYCKTWQDPQVCFGIIKKSDDTLCFAPTDEDCEGEPYYC
;
A
#
# COMPACT_ATOMS: atom_id res chain seq x y z
N MET A 1 -9.33 1.58 -0.52
CA MET A 1 -8.71 2.75 -1.17
C MET A 1 -7.69 2.20 -2.15
N VAL A 2 -7.81 2.52 -3.44
CA VAL A 2 -6.89 2.00 -4.45
C VAL A 2 -5.63 2.87 -4.41
N VAL A 3 -4.44 2.27 -4.33
CA VAL A 3 -3.16 3.00 -4.25
C VAL A 3 -2.98 4.01 -5.38
N ALA A 4 -3.57 3.72 -6.55
CA ALA A 4 -3.57 4.59 -7.72
C ALA A 4 -4.29 5.94 -7.49
N GLU A 5 -5.28 6.00 -6.60
CA GLU A 5 -6.12 7.19 -6.37
C GLU A 5 -5.77 7.93 -5.07
N TYR A 6 -4.95 7.36 -4.18
CA TYR A 6 -4.66 7.94 -2.85
C TYR A 6 -4.21 9.41 -2.88
N CYS A 7 -3.22 9.75 -3.71
CA CYS A 7 -2.76 11.14 -3.80
C CYS A 7 -3.82 12.06 -4.40
N GLN A 8 -4.63 11.55 -5.33
CA GLN A 8 -5.72 12.31 -5.94
C GLN A 8 -6.86 12.52 -4.93
N ASP A 9 -7.18 11.54 -4.08
CA ASP A 9 -8.16 11.68 -3.01
C ASP A 9 -7.77 12.79 -2.02
N ILE A 10 -6.48 12.87 -1.65
CA ILE A 10 -5.96 13.97 -0.82
C ILE A 10 -6.06 15.31 -1.56
N CYS A 11 -5.72 15.32 -2.85
CA CYS A 11 -5.80 16.51 -3.69
C CYS A 11 -7.23 17.05 -3.79
N ASP A 12 -8.21 16.17 -4.03
CA ASP A 12 -9.62 16.52 -4.18
C ASP A 12 -10.22 17.03 -2.86
N ALA A 13 -9.71 16.56 -1.72
CA ALA A 13 -10.08 17.04 -0.40
C ALA A 13 -9.46 18.40 -0.03
N TYR A 14 -8.49 18.89 -0.82
CA TYR A 14 -7.73 20.10 -0.52
C TYR A 14 -7.84 21.14 -1.64
N SER A 15 -8.60 22.21 -1.41
CA SER A 15 -8.98 23.19 -2.43
C SER A 15 -7.84 23.74 -3.29
N PRO A 16 -6.65 24.10 -2.75
CA PRO A 16 -5.53 24.54 -3.58
C PRO A 16 -5.09 23.50 -4.61
N CYS A 17 -5.24 22.21 -4.32
CA CYS A 17 -4.95 21.13 -5.25
C CYS A 17 -6.15 20.82 -6.16
N ALA A 18 -7.35 20.66 -5.58
CA ALA A 18 -8.58 20.31 -6.30
C ALA A 18 -8.94 21.31 -7.41
N ASP A 19 -8.76 22.61 -7.14
CA ASP A 19 -9.06 23.70 -8.09
C ASP A 19 -7.88 23.96 -9.06
N SER A 20 -6.76 23.25 -8.90
CA SER A 20 -5.59 23.40 -9.74
C SER A 20 -5.74 22.67 -11.08
N LYS A 21 -4.97 23.09 -12.08
CA LYS A 21 -4.86 22.37 -13.37
C LYS A 21 -3.93 21.14 -13.32
N TYR A 22 -3.29 20.86 -12.18
CA TYR A 22 -2.19 19.90 -12.07
C TYR A 22 -2.63 18.54 -11.51
N GLY A 23 -3.50 18.52 -10.50
CA GLY A 23 -3.86 17.30 -9.76
C GLY A 23 -2.69 16.68 -9.00
N SER A 24 -2.91 15.55 -8.31
CA SER A 24 -1.84 14.79 -7.64
C SER A 24 -1.93 13.30 -7.95
N TYR A 25 -0.78 12.65 -8.03
CA TYR A 25 -0.67 11.24 -8.37
C TYR A 25 0.57 10.63 -7.73
N CYS A 26 0.57 9.30 -7.60
CA CYS A 26 1.73 8.55 -7.14
C CYS A 26 2.84 8.54 -8.20
N LYS A 27 3.98 9.13 -7.88
CA LYS A 27 5.19 9.08 -8.70
C LYS A 27 5.87 7.71 -8.54
N GLY A 28 6.71 7.34 -9.51
CA GLY A 28 7.46 6.07 -9.47
C GLY A 28 8.45 5.91 -8.32
N ASN A 29 8.69 6.96 -7.52
CA ASN A 29 9.49 6.91 -6.30
C ASN A 29 8.64 6.74 -5.03
N GLY A 30 7.34 6.43 -5.16
CA GLY A 30 6.45 6.21 -4.02
C GLY A 30 6.00 7.49 -3.31
N LEU A 31 6.14 8.67 -3.93
CA LEU A 31 5.72 9.94 -3.37
C LEU A 31 4.59 10.58 -4.20
N CYS A 32 3.68 11.28 -3.53
CA CYS A 32 2.67 12.09 -4.20
C CYS A 32 3.31 13.28 -4.93
N PHE A 33 2.77 13.61 -6.10
CA PHE A 33 3.16 14.81 -6.83
C PHE A 33 2.63 16.06 -6.13
N GLY A 34 3.51 16.99 -5.77
CA GLY A 34 3.15 18.32 -5.27
C GLY A 34 2.56 18.38 -3.85
N LEU A 35 2.27 17.25 -3.21
CA LEU A 35 1.71 17.20 -1.86
C LEU A 35 2.80 17.04 -0.80
N TYR A 36 2.75 17.89 0.23
CA TYR A 36 3.66 17.89 1.36
C TYR A 36 2.89 17.99 2.66
N HIS A 37 3.42 17.38 3.73
CA HIS A 37 2.90 17.51 5.08
C HIS A 37 3.18 18.92 5.59
N LYS A 38 2.12 19.62 6.02
CA LYS A 38 2.22 20.96 6.59
C LYS A 38 1.26 21.08 7.77
N ASP A 39 1.81 21.39 8.94
CA ASP A 39 1.07 21.42 10.20
C ASP A 39 0.27 20.11 10.41
N ASP A 40 -1.03 20.20 10.72
CA ASP A 40 -1.93 19.04 10.85
C ASP A 40 -2.59 18.61 9.51
N GLY A 41 -2.10 19.12 8.38
CA GLY A 41 -2.69 18.91 7.07
C GLY A 41 -1.68 18.78 5.95
N TYR A 42 -2.07 19.30 4.78
CA TYR A 42 -1.30 19.22 3.55
C TYR A 42 -1.18 20.59 2.92
N CYS A 43 -0.15 20.77 2.10
CA CYS A 43 -0.05 21.87 1.15
C CYS A 43 0.24 21.33 -0.26
N PHE A 44 -0.06 22.15 -1.26
CA PHE A 44 0.14 21.80 -2.67
C PHE A 44 1.09 22.79 -3.37
N GLN A 45 2.35 22.36 -3.52
CA GLN A 45 3.44 23.19 -4.02
C GLN A 45 3.14 23.88 -5.36
N PRO A 46 2.49 23.25 -6.36
CA PRO A 46 2.21 23.92 -7.64
C PRO A 46 1.34 25.18 -7.55
N THR A 47 0.53 25.33 -6.49
CA THR A 47 -0.31 26.53 -6.27
C THR A 47 0.13 27.37 -5.08
N GLU A 48 0.96 26.82 -4.19
CA GLU A 48 1.34 27.43 -2.91
C GLU A 48 2.87 27.51 -2.75
N GLN A 49 3.61 27.81 -3.82
CA GLN A 49 5.09 27.81 -3.85
C GLN A 49 5.75 28.58 -2.69
N ASP A 50 5.17 29.71 -2.26
CA ASP A 50 5.75 30.55 -1.21
C ASP A 50 5.61 29.94 0.19
N ASP A 51 4.59 29.08 0.38
CA ASP A 51 4.16 28.57 1.68
C ASP A 51 4.24 27.02 1.77
N CYS A 52 4.61 26.36 0.67
CA CYS A 52 4.72 24.92 0.53
C CYS A 52 6.09 24.56 -0.05
N ASP A 53 7.13 24.80 0.76
CA ASP A 53 8.53 24.64 0.38
C ASP A 53 8.98 23.17 0.46
N ASP A 54 9.37 22.59 -0.68
CA ASP A 54 9.80 21.21 -0.83
C ASP A 54 11.21 20.91 -0.30
N TYR A 55 11.98 21.94 0.09
CA TYR A 55 13.26 21.78 0.77
C TYR A 55 13.13 21.60 2.27
N VAL A 56 11.98 21.97 2.86
CA VAL A 56 11.76 21.97 4.31
C VAL A 56 10.66 20.99 4.71
N LEU A 57 9.62 20.86 3.89
CA LEU A 57 8.46 20.03 4.21
C LEU A 57 8.64 18.59 3.72
N GLU A 58 8.09 17.66 4.49
CA GLU A 58 8.14 16.24 4.14
C GLU A 58 7.12 15.92 3.04
N PRO A 59 7.52 15.26 1.93
CA PRO A 59 6.59 14.89 0.87
C PRO A 59 5.64 13.79 1.34
N VAL A 60 4.38 13.86 0.89
CA VAL A 60 3.39 12.81 1.20
C VAL A 60 3.78 11.52 0.47
N ALA A 61 3.96 10.43 1.21
CA ALA A 61 4.20 9.11 0.64
C ALA A 61 2.90 8.49 0.12
N CYS A 62 3.00 7.78 -0.99
CA CYS A 62 1.97 6.85 -1.42
C CYS A 62 1.87 5.71 -0.42
N PRO A 63 0.67 5.20 -0.11
CA PRO A 63 0.55 3.93 0.55
C PRO A 63 1.28 2.92 -0.33
N GLU A 64 2.19 2.15 0.26
CA GLU A 64 2.78 1.03 -0.45
C GLU A 64 1.62 0.13 -0.92
N PRO A 65 1.63 -0.32 -2.18
CA PRO A 65 0.64 -1.30 -2.61
C PRO A 65 0.75 -2.48 -1.66
N GLN A 66 -0.33 -2.75 -0.91
CA GLN A 66 -0.37 -3.93 -0.07
C GLN A 66 -0.10 -5.13 -0.97
N PRO A 67 0.92 -5.95 -0.66
CA PRO A 67 1.28 -7.06 -1.52
C PRO A 67 0.08 -8.00 -1.62
N THR A 68 -0.27 -8.38 -2.84
CA THR A 68 -1.35 -9.36 -3.02
C THR A 68 -0.92 -10.69 -2.41
N CYS A 69 -1.87 -11.57 -2.10
CA CYS A 69 -1.54 -12.93 -1.65
C CYS A 69 -0.58 -13.65 -2.60
N GLN A 70 -0.68 -13.38 -3.91
CA GLN A 70 0.22 -13.95 -4.90
C GLN A 70 1.62 -13.34 -4.84
N ASP A 71 1.75 -12.03 -4.57
CA ASP A 71 3.06 -11.40 -4.37
C ASP A 71 3.76 -11.99 -3.15
N VAL A 72 3.04 -12.09 -2.03
CA VAL A 72 3.54 -12.74 -0.80
C VAL A 72 3.93 -14.20 -1.06
N CYS A 73 3.13 -14.93 -1.85
CA CYS A 73 3.46 -16.30 -2.26
C CYS A 73 4.74 -16.39 -3.10
N ASN A 74 4.97 -15.43 -4.01
CA ASN A 74 6.14 -15.43 -4.89
C ASN A 74 7.45 -15.24 -4.10
N ASP A 75 7.39 -14.56 -2.96
CA ASP A 75 8.53 -14.34 -2.06
C ASP A 75 8.88 -15.59 -1.22
N MET A 76 7.98 -16.58 -1.17
CA MET A 76 8.16 -17.84 -0.45
C MET A 76 8.41 -19.00 -1.43
N PRO A 77 9.62 -19.60 -1.49
CA PRO A 77 9.90 -20.72 -2.40
C PRO A 77 8.89 -21.88 -2.27
N GLN A 78 8.48 -22.19 -1.04
CA GLN A 78 7.50 -23.24 -0.74
C GLN A 78 6.10 -22.97 -1.31
N CYS A 79 5.76 -21.71 -1.61
CA CYS A 79 4.51 -21.32 -2.24
C CYS A 79 4.68 -21.10 -3.74
N ARG A 80 5.68 -20.30 -4.15
CA ARG A 80 6.02 -20.00 -5.55
C ARG A 80 6.21 -21.26 -6.40
N ASP A 81 6.95 -22.23 -5.87
CA ASP A 81 7.30 -23.44 -6.60
C ASP A 81 6.23 -24.55 -6.42
N SER A 82 5.15 -24.25 -5.68
CA SER A 82 4.01 -25.15 -5.50
C SER A 82 3.06 -25.10 -6.69
N LYS A 83 2.27 -26.17 -6.87
CA LYS A 83 1.19 -26.21 -7.87
C LYS A 83 -0.06 -25.40 -7.47
N TRP A 84 -0.08 -24.81 -6.28
CA TRP A 84 -1.28 -24.21 -5.69
C TRP A 84 -1.33 -22.70 -5.85
N GLY A 85 -0.21 -22.01 -5.61
CA GLY A 85 -0.19 -20.54 -5.52
C GLY A 85 -0.98 -20.00 -4.33
N SER A 86 -1.22 -18.70 -4.28
CA SER A 86 -2.06 -18.08 -3.25
C SER A 86 -2.95 -16.98 -3.84
N TYR A 87 -4.13 -16.82 -3.27
CA TYR A 87 -5.13 -15.84 -3.68
C TYR A 87 -5.92 -15.40 -2.45
N CYS A 88 -6.55 -14.23 -2.53
CA CYS A 88 -7.39 -13.74 -1.45
C CYS A 88 -8.75 -14.45 -1.47
N LYS A 89 -9.14 -15.08 -0.34
CA LYS A 89 -10.45 -15.68 -0.17
C LYS A 89 -11.48 -14.61 0.18
N THR A 90 -11.95 -13.91 -0.84
CA THR A 90 -12.94 -12.82 -0.71
C THR A 90 -14.30 -13.29 -0.19
N TRP A 91 -14.54 -14.61 -0.14
CA TRP A 91 -15.74 -15.23 0.44
C TRP A 91 -15.63 -15.54 1.95
N GLN A 92 -14.50 -15.22 2.60
CA GLN A 92 -14.33 -15.31 4.05
C GLN A 92 -14.33 -13.90 4.68
N ASP A 93 -14.77 -13.80 5.93
CA ASP A 93 -14.75 -12.56 6.71
C ASP A 93 -14.15 -12.83 8.10
N PRO A 94 -12.98 -12.27 8.44
CA PRO A 94 -12.11 -11.44 7.59
C PRO A 94 -11.55 -12.19 6.37
N GLN A 95 -11.23 -11.45 5.32
CA GLN A 95 -10.64 -12.00 4.09
C GLN A 95 -9.20 -12.44 4.35
N VAL A 96 -8.82 -13.63 3.87
CA VAL A 96 -7.52 -14.23 4.16
C VAL A 96 -6.88 -14.85 2.92
N CYS A 97 -5.56 -14.84 2.87
CA CYS A 97 -4.79 -15.46 1.81
C CYS A 97 -4.85 -16.99 1.92
N PHE A 98 -5.10 -17.67 0.80
CA PHE A 98 -5.08 -19.12 0.75
C PHE A 98 -3.69 -19.66 1.12
N GLY A 99 -3.64 -20.49 2.17
CA GLY A 99 -2.46 -21.27 2.55
C GLY A 99 -1.33 -20.47 3.21
N ILE A 100 -1.40 -19.14 3.28
CA ILE A 100 -0.37 -18.31 3.94
C ILE A 100 -0.72 -18.16 5.41
N ILE A 101 0.20 -18.57 6.27
CA ILE A 101 0.07 -18.52 7.72
C ILE A 101 1.19 -17.66 8.30
N LYS A 102 0.84 -16.80 9.25
CA LYS A 102 1.76 -16.02 10.05
C LYS A 102 2.08 -16.76 11.34
N LYS A 103 3.36 -17.15 11.50
CA LYS A 103 3.88 -17.83 12.69
C LYS A 103 4.04 -16.83 13.84
N SER A 104 4.24 -17.38 15.05
CA SER A 104 4.43 -16.60 16.29
C SER A 104 5.70 -15.73 16.31
N ASP A 105 6.67 -15.99 15.44
CA ASP A 105 7.90 -15.23 15.26
C ASP A 105 7.79 -14.19 14.12
N ASP A 106 6.56 -13.85 13.71
CA ASP A 106 6.21 -12.98 12.59
C ASP A 106 6.66 -13.50 11.20
N THR A 107 7.21 -14.71 11.09
CA THR A 107 7.54 -15.30 9.79
C THR A 107 6.32 -15.87 9.07
N LEU A 108 6.39 -15.97 7.74
CA LEU A 108 5.32 -16.52 6.91
C LEU A 108 5.68 -17.94 6.43
N CYS A 109 4.68 -18.81 6.37
CA CYS A 109 4.80 -20.15 5.79
C CYS A 109 3.58 -20.50 4.93
N PHE A 110 3.72 -21.59 4.15
CA PHE A 110 2.69 -22.06 3.23
C PHE A 110 2.17 -23.45 3.60
N ALA A 111 1.01 -23.51 4.25
CA ALA A 111 0.44 -24.75 4.81
C ALA A 111 0.25 -25.89 3.80
N PRO A 112 -0.07 -25.67 2.51
CA PRO A 112 -0.19 -26.77 1.55
C PRO A 112 1.09 -27.55 1.25
N THR A 113 2.26 -27.03 1.63
CA THR A 113 3.57 -27.68 1.40
C THR A 113 4.41 -27.85 2.67
N ASP A 114 3.91 -27.38 3.82
CA ASP A 114 4.58 -27.44 5.13
C ASP A 114 3.57 -27.88 6.20
N GLU A 115 3.73 -29.10 6.72
CA GLU A 115 2.84 -29.69 7.74
C GLU A 115 2.99 -29.01 9.12
N ASP A 116 4.13 -28.37 9.38
CA ASP A 116 4.43 -27.66 10.63
C ASP A 116 4.08 -26.15 10.52
N CYS A 117 3.39 -25.76 9.45
CA CYS A 117 2.97 -24.39 9.20
C CYS A 117 1.70 -24.04 9.99
N GLU A 118 1.87 -23.80 11.28
CA GLU A 118 0.81 -23.42 12.22
C GLU A 118 0.95 -21.97 12.70
N GLY A 119 -0.18 -21.30 12.91
CA GLY A 119 -0.24 -19.90 13.30
C GLY A 119 -1.55 -19.22 12.91
N GLU A 120 -1.52 -17.90 12.76
CA GLU A 120 -2.68 -17.10 12.39
C GLU A 120 -2.80 -16.96 10.87
N PRO A 121 -4.03 -16.88 10.32
CA PRO A 121 -4.19 -16.65 8.88
C PRO A 121 -3.63 -15.28 8.48
N TYR A 122 -2.96 -15.22 7.34
CA TYR A 122 -2.49 -13.95 6.78
C TYR A 122 -3.65 -13.24 6.06
N TYR A 123 -3.93 -12.01 6.46
CA TYR A 123 -5.06 -11.23 5.92
C TYR A 123 -4.74 -10.62 4.55
N CYS A 124 -5.80 -10.46 3.78
CA CYS A 124 -5.89 -9.51 2.69
C CYS A 124 -7.05 -8.54 3.02
#